data_AF-A0A9D2HU32-F1
#
_entry.id   AF-A0A9D2HU32-F1
#
_cell.length_a   1.000
_cell.length_b   1.000
_cell.length_c   1.000
_cell.angle_alpha   90.00
_cell.angle_beta   90.00
_cell.angle_gamma   90.00
#
_symmetry.space_group_name_H-M   'P 1'
#
loop_
_entity.id
_entity.type
_entity.pdbx_description
1 polymer ?
#
loop_
_entity_poly.entity_id
_entity_poly.type
_entity_poly.pdbx_seq_one_letter_code
_entity_poly.pdbx_strand_id
1 'polypeptide(L)'
;MTDSPVLLTYPVREVIPYISWGYFFHAWGFKGNATRSPEAQQLQADALHALDEWAGRLHVRCLYRLCRANADGDNILLEGTTLFPLLRQQTPHADGSPLLCLSDFIRPLSCGTPDTIGLFASSVADDLALSHDPYRQLLLQTLSDRLAEAAVEKMHRHVRRKAWGYAPDESLSIPDLLAERFQGIRPAVGYPSLPDQSVNFLLDDLLDLKRIGITLTENGAMHPHSSVSGLMLAHPAARYFSVGPIGEDQLCDYAHRRGLPVGMMRKFLAGVL
;
A
#
# COMPACT_ATOMS: atom_id res chain seq x y z
N MET A 1 -8.11 0.31 19.06
CA MET A 1 -7.85 1.69 18.62
C MET A 1 -6.47 2.09 19.09
N THR A 2 -5.62 2.62 18.21
CA THR A 2 -4.25 3.03 18.58
C THR A 2 -4.22 4.53 18.80
N ASP A 3 -3.72 4.98 19.95
CA ASP A 3 -3.62 6.41 20.28
C ASP A 3 -2.61 7.15 19.40
N SER A 4 -1.58 6.45 18.90
CA SER A 4 -0.55 6.97 18.01
C SER A 4 -0.06 5.90 17.01
N PRO A 5 0.63 6.29 15.93
CA PRO A 5 1.22 5.35 14.99
C PRO A 5 2.23 4.41 15.67
N VAL A 6 2.04 3.12 15.45
CA VAL A 6 2.89 2.04 15.96
C VAL A 6 4.02 1.77 14.98
N LEU A 7 5.26 1.86 15.47
CA LEU A 7 6.46 1.54 14.70
C LEU A 7 6.84 0.07 14.89
N LEU A 8 7.03 -0.63 13.77
CA LEU A 8 7.59 -1.98 13.72
C LEU A 8 8.91 -1.95 12.96
N THR A 9 9.88 -2.73 13.42
CA THR A 9 11.14 -2.97 12.71
C THR A 9 11.30 -4.47 12.53
N TYR A 10 11.68 -4.90 11.33
CA TYR A 10 11.84 -6.32 11.01
C TYR A 10 13.27 -6.64 10.57
N PRO A 11 13.85 -7.74 11.08
CA PRO A 11 15.02 -8.34 10.45
C PRO A 11 14.67 -8.78 9.02
N VAL A 12 15.57 -8.55 8.05
CA VAL A 12 15.34 -8.94 6.63
C VAL A 12 14.89 -10.39 6.51
N ARG A 13 15.58 -11.32 7.17
CA ARG A 13 15.27 -12.77 7.18
C ARG A 13 13.82 -13.10 7.52
N GLU A 14 13.17 -12.27 8.33
CA GLU A 14 11.79 -12.47 8.75
C GLU A 14 10.75 -11.98 7.74
N VAL A 15 11.20 -11.17 6.78
CA VAL A 15 10.42 -10.56 5.70
C VAL A 15 10.58 -11.34 4.41
N ILE A 16 11.73 -11.97 4.16
CA ILE A 16 12.01 -12.80 2.97
C ILE A 16 10.86 -13.75 2.60
N PRO A 17 10.24 -14.50 3.54
CA PRO A 17 9.16 -15.42 3.19
C PRO A 17 7.95 -14.72 2.55
N TYR A 18 7.76 -13.42 2.77
CA TYR A 18 6.65 -12.63 2.27
C TYR A 18 6.95 -11.94 0.92
N ILE A 19 8.13 -12.17 0.34
CA ILE A 19 8.48 -11.62 -0.98
C ILE A 19 7.63 -12.30 -2.07
N SER A 20 6.90 -11.49 -2.83
CA SER A 20 6.27 -11.93 -4.08
C SER A 20 7.28 -11.90 -5.23
N TRP A 21 7.90 -13.06 -5.48
CA TRP A 21 8.92 -13.23 -6.53
C TRP A 21 8.39 -13.00 -7.94
N GLY A 22 7.07 -13.12 -8.18
CA GLY A 22 6.48 -12.83 -9.49
C GLY A 22 6.73 -11.39 -9.94
N TYR A 23 6.61 -10.42 -9.03
CA TYR A 23 6.90 -9.02 -9.34
C TYR A 23 8.40 -8.73 -9.43
N PHE A 24 9.22 -9.43 -8.64
CA PHE A 24 10.68 -9.37 -8.79
C PHE A 24 11.07 -9.77 -10.21
N PHE A 25 10.60 -10.93 -10.68
CA PHE A 25 10.87 -11.39 -12.04
C PHE A 25 10.34 -10.45 -13.12
N HIS A 26 9.16 -9.85 -12.92
CA HIS A 26 8.60 -8.87 -13.84
C HIS A 26 9.52 -7.64 -14.00
N ALA A 27 10.11 -7.14 -12.91
CA ALA A 27 11.07 -6.02 -12.95
C ALA A 27 12.32 -6.35 -13.77
N TRP A 28 12.69 -7.64 -13.82
CA TRP A 28 13.80 -8.17 -14.62
C TRP A 28 13.38 -8.68 -16.01
N GLY A 29 12.15 -8.39 -16.44
CA GLY A 29 11.65 -8.73 -17.78
C GLY A 29 11.19 -10.17 -17.99
N PHE A 30 11.22 -11.01 -16.95
CA PHE A 30 10.73 -12.38 -17.01
C PHE A 30 9.19 -12.40 -16.90
N LYS A 31 8.53 -13.14 -17.81
CA LYS A 31 7.06 -13.26 -17.86
C LYS A 31 6.62 -14.71 -18.00
N GLY A 32 5.50 -15.06 -17.34
CA GLY A 32 4.88 -16.38 -17.44
C GLY A 32 5.87 -17.52 -17.17
N ASN A 33 5.96 -18.47 -18.10
CA ASN A 33 6.84 -19.64 -17.97
C ASN A 33 8.34 -19.29 -17.91
N ALA A 34 8.75 -18.10 -18.36
CA ALA A 34 10.15 -17.67 -18.29
C ALA A 34 10.64 -17.52 -16.84
N THR A 35 9.73 -17.31 -15.88
CA THR A 35 10.05 -17.28 -14.44
C THR A 35 10.60 -18.60 -13.89
N ARG A 36 10.51 -19.69 -14.67
CA ARG A 36 11.02 -21.02 -14.31
C ARG A 36 12.29 -21.41 -15.05
N SER A 37 12.84 -20.52 -15.90
CA SER A 37 14.05 -20.81 -16.66
C SER A 37 15.27 -20.94 -15.74
N PRO A 38 16.36 -21.60 -16.19
CA PRO A 38 17.61 -21.66 -15.43
C PRO A 38 18.15 -20.27 -15.05
N GLU A 39 17.98 -19.28 -15.94
CA GLU A 39 18.40 -17.89 -15.70
C GLU A 39 17.57 -17.23 -14.60
N ALA A 40 16.26 -17.44 -14.58
CA ALA A 40 15.39 -16.94 -13.52
C ALA A 40 15.73 -17.59 -12.16
N GLN A 41 16.02 -18.89 -12.16
CA GLN A 41 16.45 -19.61 -10.95
C GLN A 41 17.80 -19.09 -10.44
N GLN A 42 18.76 -18.84 -11.34
CA GLN A 42 20.05 -18.25 -10.99
C GLN A 42 19.88 -16.84 -10.44
N LEU A 43 19.06 -15.99 -11.08
CA LEU A 43 18.79 -14.63 -10.60
C LEU A 43 18.15 -14.65 -9.21
N GLN A 44 17.22 -15.57 -8.95
CA GLN A 44 16.63 -15.73 -7.62
C GLN A 44 17.65 -16.21 -6.59
N ALA A 45 18.56 -17.12 -6.96
CA ALA A 45 19.64 -17.56 -6.08
C ALA A 45 20.60 -16.41 -5.74
N ASP A 46 20.98 -15.59 -6.73
CA ASP A 46 21.78 -14.38 -6.53
C ASP A 46 21.07 -13.39 -5.60
N ALA A 47 19.77 -13.19 -5.82
CA ALA A 47 18.94 -12.30 -4.99
C ALA A 47 18.87 -12.77 -3.53
N LEU A 48 18.71 -14.08 -3.30
CA LEU A 48 18.73 -14.66 -1.95
C LEU A 48 20.11 -14.53 -1.28
N HIS A 49 21.19 -14.73 -2.04
CA HIS A 49 22.54 -14.52 -1.54
C HIS A 49 22.77 -13.06 -1.15
N ALA A 50 22.35 -12.12 -2.00
CA ALA A 50 22.47 -10.69 -1.74
C ALA A 50 21.64 -10.26 -0.51
N LEU A 51 20.43 -10.80 -0.34
CA LEU A 51 19.60 -10.56 0.84
C LEU A 51 20.27 -11.03 2.14
N ASP A 52 20.99 -12.15 2.11
CA ASP A 52 21.77 -12.65 3.24
C ASP A 52 22.99 -11.75 3.51
N GLU A 53 23.75 -11.44 2.46
CA GLU A 53 24.92 -10.54 2.51
C GLU A 53 24.56 -9.17 3.09
N TRP A 54 23.41 -8.61 2.69
CA TRP A 54 22.98 -7.27 3.06
C TRP A 54 22.05 -7.22 4.28
N ALA A 55 21.72 -8.36 4.90
CA ALA A 55 20.71 -8.44 5.95
C ALA A 55 20.96 -7.49 7.14
N GLY A 56 22.23 -7.22 7.47
CA GLY A 56 22.63 -6.31 8.56
C GLY A 56 22.63 -4.82 8.18
N ARG A 57 22.51 -4.52 6.88
CA ARG A 57 22.66 -3.19 6.27
C ARG A 57 21.35 -2.65 5.68
N LEU A 58 20.36 -3.52 5.51
CA LEU A 58 19.00 -3.18 5.12
C LEU A 58 18.13 -3.00 6.38
N HIS A 59 17.46 -1.86 6.45
CA HIS A 59 16.61 -1.49 7.57
C HIS A 59 15.14 -1.45 7.13
N VAL A 60 14.40 -2.51 7.46
CA VAL A 60 12.98 -2.65 7.12
C VAL A 60 12.13 -2.12 8.28
N ARG A 61 11.36 -1.06 8.03
CA ARG A 61 10.50 -0.41 9.03
C ARG A 61 9.09 -0.24 8.52
N CYS A 62 8.11 -0.38 9.40
CA CYS A 62 6.71 -0.13 9.10
C CYS A 62 6.06 0.74 10.17
N LEU A 63 5.07 1.52 9.74
CA LEU A 63 4.13 2.23 10.59
C LEU A 63 2.73 1.69 10.32
N TYR A 64 1.94 1.53 11.37
CA TYR A 64 0.49 1.42 11.21
C TYR A 64 -0.24 2.19 12.29
N ARG A 65 -1.49 2.57 12.00
CA ARG A 65 -2.41 3.18 12.94
C ARG A 65 -3.80 2.65 12.69
N LEU A 66 -4.52 2.28 13.74
CA LEU A 66 -5.94 1.92 13.68
C LEU A 66 -6.76 3.11 14.17
N CYS A 67 -7.60 3.63 13.28
CA CYS A 67 -8.42 4.81 13.50
C CYS A 67 -9.91 4.45 13.55
N ARG A 68 -10.68 5.23 14.31
CA ARG A 68 -12.14 5.22 14.25
C ARG A 68 -12.51 5.89 12.94
N ALA A 69 -13.44 5.28 12.21
CA ALA A 69 -13.79 5.77 10.89
C ALA A 69 -15.27 5.61 10.60
N ASN A 70 -15.80 6.51 9.80
CA ASN A 70 -17.11 6.36 9.18
C ASN A 70 -17.07 6.84 7.74
N ALA A 71 -17.89 6.25 6.88
CA ALA A 71 -18.09 6.76 5.53
C ALA A 71 -19.05 7.96 5.56
N ASP A 72 -18.70 9.01 4.83
CA ASP A 72 -19.56 10.17 4.56
C ASP A 72 -19.51 10.49 3.06
N GLY A 73 -20.46 9.91 2.31
CA GLY A 73 -20.42 9.85 0.86
C GLY A 73 -19.17 9.14 0.35
N ASP A 74 -18.43 9.80 -0.54
CA ASP A 74 -17.17 9.32 -1.13
C ASP A 74 -15.95 9.68 -0.25
N ASN A 75 -16.15 9.84 1.05
CA ASN A 75 -15.10 10.14 2.02
C ASN A 75 -15.05 9.11 3.14
N ILE A 76 -13.91 9.06 3.81
CA ILE A 76 -13.75 8.41 5.10
C ILE A 76 -13.43 9.50 6.12
N LEU A 77 -14.28 9.66 7.14
CA LEU A 77 -14.06 10.56 8.26
C LEU A 77 -13.31 9.82 9.37
N LEU A 78 -12.04 10.17 9.57
CA LEU A 78 -11.14 9.59 10.55
C LEU A 78 -11.21 10.39 11.87
N GLU A 79 -11.36 9.68 12.99
CA GLU A 79 -11.46 10.25 14.35
C GLU A 79 -12.53 11.35 14.49
N GLY A 80 -13.52 11.37 13.59
CA GLY A 80 -14.59 12.38 13.57
C GLY A 80 -14.17 13.76 13.05
N THR A 81 -12.91 13.98 12.68
CA THR A 81 -12.41 15.32 12.32
C THR A 81 -11.64 15.37 11.01
N THR A 82 -10.94 14.30 10.64
CA THR A 82 -10.06 14.32 9.47
C THR A 82 -10.76 13.65 8.29
N LEU A 83 -11.04 14.43 7.26
CA LEU A 83 -11.64 13.93 6.02
C LEU A 83 -10.57 13.28 5.14
N PHE A 84 -10.83 12.07 4.67
CA PHE A 84 -10.03 11.37 3.68
C PHE A 84 -10.87 11.17 2.40
N PRO A 85 -10.74 12.05 1.40
CA PRO A 85 -11.52 11.96 0.17
C PRO A 85 -11.08 10.81 -0.74
N LEU A 86 -12.06 10.12 -1.32
CA LEU A 86 -11.88 9.04 -2.28
C LEU A 86 -12.61 9.31 -3.60
N LEU A 87 -12.27 8.50 -4.61
CA LEU A 87 -12.89 8.50 -5.92
C LEU A 87 -13.80 7.29 -6.08
N ARG A 88 -14.83 7.45 -6.92
CA ARG A 88 -15.81 6.42 -7.27
C ARG A 88 -15.75 6.13 -8.76
N GLN A 89 -15.89 4.85 -9.12
CA GLN A 89 -16.06 4.46 -10.53
C GLN A 89 -17.21 5.23 -11.18
N GLN A 90 -17.05 5.63 -12.44
CA GLN A 90 -18.14 6.25 -13.22
C GLN A 90 -18.49 5.48 -14.49
N THR A 91 -17.70 4.48 -14.88
CA THR A 91 -17.99 3.61 -16.02
C THR A 91 -18.93 2.47 -15.60
N PRO A 92 -20.16 2.38 -16.15
CA PRO A 92 -21.07 1.29 -15.83
C PRO A 92 -20.51 -0.06 -16.26
N HIS A 93 -20.67 -1.06 -15.39
CA HIS A 93 -20.30 -2.43 -15.72
C HIS A 93 -21.40 -3.09 -16.58
N ALA A 94 -21.00 -3.93 -17.53
CA ALA A 94 -21.94 -4.60 -18.43
C ALA A 94 -22.91 -5.55 -17.70
N ASP A 95 -22.49 -6.08 -16.55
CA ASP A 95 -23.29 -6.94 -15.68
C ASP A 95 -24.19 -6.17 -14.70
N GLY A 96 -24.18 -4.83 -14.75
CA GLY A 96 -24.94 -3.97 -13.85
C GLY A 96 -24.42 -3.94 -12.41
N SER A 97 -23.20 -4.43 -12.17
CA SER A 97 -22.58 -4.35 -10.85
C SER A 97 -22.39 -2.89 -10.40
N PRO A 98 -22.39 -2.62 -9.08
CA PRO A 98 -22.34 -1.26 -8.55
C PRO A 98 -21.00 -0.57 -8.86
N LEU A 99 -21.06 0.75 -8.98
CA LEU A 99 -19.91 1.63 -9.14
C LEU A 99 -19.21 1.84 -7.79
N LEU A 100 -18.00 1.30 -7.65
CA LEU A 100 -17.33 1.18 -6.36
C LEU A 100 -16.57 2.44 -5.96
N CYS A 101 -16.60 2.72 -4.67
CA CYS A 101 -15.70 3.61 -3.94
C CYS A 101 -15.13 2.84 -2.74
N LEU A 102 -13.91 3.16 -2.29
CA LEU A 102 -13.33 2.54 -1.10
C LEU A 102 -14.14 2.84 0.18
N SER A 103 -14.89 3.95 0.22
CA SER A 103 -15.76 4.30 1.35
C SER A 103 -16.93 3.33 1.52
N ASP A 104 -17.32 2.61 0.46
CA ASP A 104 -18.44 1.64 0.50
C ASP A 104 -18.17 0.46 1.45
N PHE A 105 -16.90 0.26 1.84
CA PHE A 105 -16.47 -0.79 2.76
C PHE A 105 -16.34 -0.34 4.22
N ILE A 106 -16.73 0.90 4.53
CA ILE A 106 -16.70 1.46 5.87
C ILE A 106 -18.13 1.79 6.28
N ARG A 107 -18.49 1.51 7.53
CA ARG A 107 -19.82 1.83 8.06
C ARG A 107 -20.18 3.31 7.87
N PRO A 108 -21.35 3.62 7.28
CA PRO A 108 -21.81 5.00 7.11
C PRO A 108 -21.94 5.75 8.44
N LEU A 109 -21.66 7.05 8.42
CA LEU A 109 -21.80 7.94 9.58
C LEU A 109 -23.25 7.96 10.11
N SER A 110 -24.22 7.83 9.22
CA SER A 110 -25.65 7.77 9.55
C SER A 110 -26.03 6.58 10.44
N CYS A 111 -25.20 5.53 10.51
CA CYS A 111 -25.42 4.41 11.43
C CYS A 111 -25.12 4.75 12.90
N GLY A 112 -24.52 5.91 13.20
CA GLY A 112 -24.22 6.38 14.56
C GLY A 112 -23.20 5.55 15.34
N THR A 113 -22.63 4.52 14.71
CA THR A 113 -21.60 3.64 15.30
C THR A 113 -20.31 3.81 14.50
N PRO A 114 -19.15 4.01 15.15
CA PRO A 114 -17.88 4.05 14.44
C PRO A 114 -17.51 2.67 13.88
N ASP A 115 -16.93 2.66 12.68
CA ASP A 115 -16.13 1.55 12.19
C ASP A 115 -14.66 1.72 12.58
N THR A 116 -13.81 0.80 12.13
CA THR A 116 -12.35 0.92 12.22
C THR A 116 -11.72 0.88 10.83
N ILE A 117 -10.64 1.61 10.65
CA ILE A 117 -9.77 1.55 9.48
C ILE A 117 -8.31 1.50 9.90
N GLY A 118 -7.46 0.81 9.13
CA GLY A 118 -6.02 0.90 9.29
C GLY A 118 -5.40 1.88 8.31
N LEU A 119 -4.37 2.59 8.74
CA LEU A 119 -3.45 3.35 7.90
C LEU A 119 -2.08 2.69 8.01
N PHE A 120 -1.30 2.69 6.93
CA PHE A 120 0.04 2.12 7.00
C PHE A 120 1.07 2.82 6.12
N ALA A 121 2.33 2.61 6.49
CA ALA A 121 3.48 2.83 5.64
C ALA A 121 4.57 1.79 5.92
N SER A 122 5.43 1.54 4.93
CA SER A 122 6.63 0.75 5.05
C SER A 122 7.75 1.43 4.27
N SER A 123 8.98 1.24 4.72
CA SER A 123 10.16 1.72 4.03
C SER A 123 11.33 0.78 4.26
N VAL A 124 12.15 0.65 3.23
CA VAL A 124 13.45 -0.02 3.30
C VAL A 124 14.51 1.02 3.02
N ALA A 125 15.31 1.32 4.05
CA ALA A 125 16.51 2.11 3.91
C ALA A 125 17.73 1.19 3.90
N ASP A 126 18.80 1.62 3.27
CA ASP A 126 20.07 0.93 3.26
C ASP A 126 21.22 1.90 3.55
N ASP A 127 22.33 1.36 4.07
CA ASP A 127 23.59 2.07 4.21
C ASP A 127 24.64 1.55 3.20
N LEU A 128 24.21 0.89 2.13
CA LEU A 128 25.07 0.19 1.18
C LEU A 128 25.74 1.17 0.22
N ALA A 129 27.06 1.33 0.37
CA ALA A 129 27.90 1.96 -0.64
C ALA A 129 28.23 0.95 -1.74
N LEU A 130 27.24 0.61 -2.59
CA LEU A 130 27.49 -0.27 -3.73
C LEU A 130 28.47 0.39 -4.69
N SER A 131 29.47 -0.37 -5.15
CA SER A 131 30.39 0.03 -6.21
C SER A 131 29.65 0.43 -7.49
N HIS A 132 30.35 0.96 -8.50
CA HIS A 132 29.82 1.26 -9.84
C HIS A 132 29.40 0.00 -10.64
N ASP A 133 28.85 -1.03 -9.98
CA ASP A 133 28.31 -2.24 -10.58
C ASP A 133 26.79 -2.06 -10.82
N PRO A 134 26.35 -1.85 -12.07
CA PRO A 134 24.95 -1.60 -12.38
C PRO A 134 24.04 -2.78 -12.05
N TYR A 135 24.55 -4.02 -12.09
CA TYR A 135 23.77 -5.21 -11.77
C TYR A 135 23.41 -5.23 -10.28
N ARG A 136 24.40 -5.04 -9.40
CA ARG A 136 24.17 -5.01 -7.96
C ARG A 136 23.28 -3.83 -7.54
N GLN A 137 23.42 -2.68 -8.20
CA GLN A 137 22.54 -1.52 -7.95
C GLN A 137 21.09 -1.82 -8.31
N LEU A 138 20.83 -2.40 -9.49
CA LEU A 138 19.48 -2.80 -9.90
C LEU A 138 18.92 -3.90 -8.99
N LEU A 139 19.77 -4.84 -8.56
CA LEU A 139 19.40 -5.91 -7.65
C LEU A 139 18.99 -5.37 -6.28
N LEU A 140 19.78 -4.44 -5.73
CA LEU A 140 19.44 -3.75 -4.48
C LEU A 140 18.13 -2.99 -4.61
N GLN A 141 17.95 -2.17 -5.65
CA GLN A 141 16.72 -1.44 -5.86
C GLN A 141 15.50 -2.37 -5.91
N THR A 142 15.57 -3.41 -6.75
CA THR A 142 14.45 -4.36 -6.90
C THR A 142 14.16 -5.10 -5.59
N LEU A 143 15.20 -5.53 -4.87
CA LEU A 143 15.06 -6.22 -3.59
C LEU A 143 14.49 -5.32 -2.50
N SER A 144 14.92 -4.06 -2.42
CA SER A 144 14.40 -3.08 -1.47
C SER A 144 12.92 -2.82 -1.72
N ASP A 145 12.49 -2.68 -2.98
CA ASP A 145 11.07 -2.53 -3.34
C ASP A 145 10.26 -3.77 -2.92
N ARG A 146 10.79 -4.97 -3.17
CA ARG A 146 10.14 -6.22 -2.75
C ARG A 146 10.06 -6.37 -1.24
N LEU A 147 11.10 -5.97 -0.51
CA LEU A 147 11.14 -6.01 0.94
C LEU A 147 10.14 -5.04 1.56
N ALA A 148 9.94 -3.84 0.98
CA ALA A 148 8.93 -2.90 1.45
C ALA A 148 7.52 -3.51 1.36
N GLU A 149 7.14 -4.05 0.20
CA GLU A 149 5.84 -4.73 0.03
C GLU A 149 5.69 -5.96 0.93
N ALA A 150 6.73 -6.79 1.04
CA ALA A 150 6.74 -7.96 1.91
C ALA A 150 6.59 -7.58 3.39
N ALA A 151 7.15 -6.44 3.80
CA ALA A 151 6.99 -5.92 5.15
C ALA A 151 5.57 -5.46 5.43
N VAL A 152 4.89 -4.86 4.43
CA VAL A 152 3.45 -4.57 4.50
C VAL A 152 2.65 -5.85 4.66
N GLU A 153 2.94 -6.92 3.92
CA GLU A 153 2.23 -8.20 4.06
C GLU A 153 2.37 -8.78 5.48
N LYS A 154 3.61 -8.84 5.99
CA LYS A 154 3.89 -9.34 7.34
C LYS A 154 3.20 -8.49 8.42
N MET A 155 3.27 -7.17 8.30
CA MET A 155 2.57 -6.24 9.21
C MET A 155 1.05 -6.39 9.09
N HIS A 156 0.50 -6.48 7.89
CA HIS A 156 -0.95 -6.62 7.68
C HIS A 156 -1.44 -7.90 8.35
N ARG A 157 -0.73 -9.03 8.17
CA ARG A 157 -1.02 -10.29 8.90
C ARG A 157 -1.03 -10.09 10.42
N HIS A 158 -0.07 -9.36 10.97
CA HIS A 158 -0.05 -9.02 12.40
C HIS A 158 -1.28 -8.18 12.80
N VAL A 159 -1.64 -7.19 11.99
CA VAL A 159 -2.80 -6.33 12.23
C VAL A 159 -4.10 -7.15 12.23
N ARG A 160 -4.35 -7.99 11.21
CA ARG A 160 -5.56 -8.82 11.12
C ARG A 160 -5.74 -9.73 12.33
N ARG A 161 -4.65 -10.37 12.76
CA ARG A 161 -4.68 -11.41 13.81
C ARG A 161 -4.59 -10.88 15.22
N LYS A 162 -3.88 -9.77 15.44
CA LYS A 162 -3.50 -9.30 16.78
C LYS A 162 -3.93 -7.86 17.04
N ALA A 163 -3.42 -6.91 16.25
CA ALA A 163 -3.59 -5.48 16.59
C ALA A 163 -5.03 -4.99 16.39
N TRP A 164 -5.64 -5.37 15.26
CA TRP A 164 -7.06 -5.16 14.99
C TRP A 164 -7.87 -6.38 15.42
N GLY A 165 -7.37 -7.58 15.13
CA GLY A 165 -7.91 -8.82 15.70
C GLY A 165 -9.26 -9.25 15.12
N TYR A 166 -9.60 -8.83 13.89
CA TYR A 166 -10.82 -9.28 13.22
C TYR A 166 -10.71 -10.71 12.64
N ALA A 167 -9.50 -11.27 12.59
CA ALA A 167 -9.25 -12.64 12.13
C ALA A 167 -8.21 -13.36 13.03
N PRO A 168 -8.50 -13.57 14.33
CA PRO A 168 -7.52 -14.12 15.28
C PRO A 168 -7.09 -15.55 14.93
N ASP A 169 -8.03 -16.36 14.43
CA ASP A 169 -7.87 -17.77 14.10
C ASP A 169 -7.33 -18.00 12.66
N GLU A 170 -6.93 -16.93 11.96
CA GLU A 170 -6.35 -17.04 10.62
C GLU A 170 -5.08 -17.93 10.62
N SER A 171 -5.12 -19.01 9.85
CA SER A 171 -4.01 -19.96 9.69
C SER A 171 -3.63 -20.15 8.23
N LEU A 172 -3.35 -19.05 7.53
CA LEU A 172 -2.93 -19.07 6.13
C LEU A 172 -1.44 -19.40 5.97
N SER A 173 -1.13 -20.17 4.92
CA SER A 173 0.24 -20.39 4.45
C SER A 173 0.77 -19.14 3.74
N ILE A 174 2.09 -19.05 3.54
CA ILE A 174 2.69 -17.96 2.75
C ILE A 174 2.10 -17.89 1.32
N PRO A 175 1.98 -19.01 0.57
CA PRO A 175 1.31 -18.97 -0.73
C PRO A 175 -0.13 -18.44 -0.67
N ASP A 176 -0.91 -18.81 0.35
CA ASP A 176 -2.28 -18.32 0.49
C ASP A 176 -2.32 -16.81 0.79
N LEU A 177 -1.36 -16.31 1.58
CA LEU A 177 -1.21 -14.87 1.85
C LEU A 177 -0.86 -14.10 0.58
N LEU A 178 0.10 -14.59 -0.21
CA LEU A 178 0.51 -13.98 -1.47
C LEU A 178 -0.59 -14.04 -2.55
N ALA A 179 -1.49 -15.03 -2.44
CA ALA A 179 -2.71 -15.13 -3.24
C ALA A 179 -3.89 -14.34 -2.63
N GLU A 180 -3.63 -13.52 -1.60
CA GLU A 180 -4.59 -12.63 -0.95
C GLU A 180 -5.86 -13.33 -0.42
N ARG A 181 -5.72 -14.57 0.07
CA ARG A 181 -6.86 -15.37 0.57
C ARG A 181 -7.34 -15.01 1.98
N PHE A 182 -6.89 -13.88 2.51
CA PHE A 182 -7.33 -13.34 3.80
C PHE A 182 -8.56 -12.44 3.64
N GLN A 183 -9.26 -12.20 4.75
CA GLN A 183 -10.34 -11.22 4.79
C GLN A 183 -9.76 -9.79 4.73
N GLY A 184 -10.41 -8.91 3.97
CA GLY A 184 -10.06 -7.49 3.87
C GLY A 184 -9.01 -7.20 2.79
N ILE A 185 -8.72 -5.91 2.59
CA ILE A 185 -7.77 -5.42 1.58
C ILE A 185 -6.86 -4.34 2.15
N ARG A 186 -5.75 -4.06 1.45
CA ARG A 186 -4.77 -3.04 1.83
C ARG A 186 -4.42 -2.13 0.64
N PRO A 187 -5.38 -1.33 0.11
CA PRO A 187 -5.14 -0.50 -1.07
C PRO A 187 -4.02 0.50 -0.80
N ALA A 188 -3.03 0.51 -1.69
CA ALA A 188 -1.87 1.38 -1.62
C ALA A 188 -2.05 2.62 -2.51
N VAL A 189 -1.42 3.72 -2.12
CA VAL A 189 -1.44 4.97 -2.88
C VAL A 189 -0.78 4.78 -4.25
N GLY A 190 -1.38 5.34 -5.30
CA GLY A 190 -0.94 5.22 -6.70
C GLY A 190 -1.45 3.97 -7.42
N TYR A 191 -2.10 3.04 -6.72
CA TYR A 191 -2.72 1.86 -7.34
C TYR A 191 -4.10 2.20 -7.90
N PRO A 192 -4.66 1.36 -8.79
CA PRO A 192 -5.92 1.65 -9.48
C PRO A 192 -7.12 1.97 -8.56
N SER A 193 -7.16 1.45 -7.34
CA SER A 193 -8.21 1.73 -6.35
C SER A 193 -7.99 3.03 -5.56
N LEU A 194 -6.76 3.56 -5.53
CA LEU A 194 -6.36 4.76 -4.80
C LEU A 194 -5.30 5.53 -5.61
N PRO A 195 -5.67 6.07 -6.79
CA PRO A 195 -4.70 6.54 -7.79
C PRO A 195 -4.00 7.86 -7.44
N ASP A 196 -4.58 8.66 -6.54
CA ASP A 196 -4.05 9.98 -6.21
C ASP A 196 -2.80 9.89 -5.32
N GLN A 197 -1.63 10.16 -5.90
CA GLN A 197 -0.35 10.16 -5.17
C GLN A 197 -0.26 11.25 -4.09
N SER A 198 -0.98 12.36 -4.23
CA SER A 198 -0.96 13.45 -3.24
C SER A 198 -1.60 13.05 -1.90
N VAL A 199 -2.32 11.93 -1.85
CA VAL A 199 -2.83 11.34 -0.60
C VAL A 199 -1.70 11.02 0.37
N ASN A 200 -0.47 10.83 -0.10
CA ASN A 200 0.68 10.65 0.78
C ASN A 200 0.89 11.80 1.76
N PHE A 201 0.56 13.05 1.40
CA PHE A 201 0.64 14.18 2.34
C PHE A 201 -0.33 14.00 3.52
N LEU A 202 -1.55 13.53 3.26
CA LEU A 202 -2.51 13.22 4.33
C LEU A 202 -2.03 12.05 5.20
N LEU A 203 -1.44 11.03 4.59
CA LEU A 203 -0.87 9.90 5.33
C LEU A 203 0.33 10.33 6.18
N ASP A 204 1.12 11.31 5.74
CA ASP A 204 2.21 11.88 6.52
C ASP A 204 1.74 12.60 7.78
N ASP A 205 0.72 13.45 7.64
CA ASP A 205 0.10 14.11 8.79
C ASP A 205 -0.47 13.10 9.82
N LEU A 206 -0.93 11.94 9.35
CA LEU A 206 -1.59 10.92 10.19
C LEU A 206 -0.62 9.89 10.80
N LEU A 207 0.50 9.61 10.14
CA LEU A 207 1.45 8.54 10.49
C LEU A 207 2.82 9.05 10.93
N ASP A 208 3.18 10.30 10.61
CA ASP A 208 4.51 10.87 10.82
C ASP A 208 5.60 10.04 10.09
N LEU A 209 5.58 10.03 8.75
CA LEU A 209 6.35 9.10 7.92
C LEU A 209 7.87 9.28 8.08
N LYS A 210 8.33 10.47 8.44
CA LYS A 210 9.75 10.73 8.78
C LYS A 210 10.27 9.81 9.90
N ARG A 211 9.41 9.26 10.76
CA ARG A 211 9.81 8.28 11.80
C ARG A 211 10.41 7.00 11.22
N ILE A 212 10.06 6.66 9.99
CA ILE A 212 10.66 5.54 9.24
C ILE A 212 11.57 5.99 8.11
N GLY A 213 11.96 7.27 8.08
CA GLY A 213 12.90 7.82 7.11
C GLY A 213 12.26 8.17 5.76
N ILE A 214 10.94 8.16 5.66
CA ILE A 214 10.25 8.59 4.43
C ILE A 214 10.16 10.11 4.41
N THR A 215 10.51 10.69 3.27
CA THR A 215 10.20 12.08 2.90
C THR A 215 9.32 12.11 1.65
N LEU A 216 8.60 13.21 1.46
CA LEU A 216 7.73 13.40 0.30
C LEU A 216 8.32 14.45 -0.64
N THR A 217 8.29 14.18 -1.94
CA THR A 217 8.53 15.21 -2.96
C THR A 217 7.35 16.17 -3.03
N GLU A 218 7.50 17.26 -3.80
CA GLU A 218 6.42 18.22 -4.06
C GLU A 218 5.16 17.58 -4.69
N ASN A 219 5.32 16.42 -5.34
CA ASN A 219 4.23 15.68 -5.97
C ASN A 219 3.77 14.47 -5.13
N GLY A 220 4.15 14.39 -3.86
CA GLY A 220 3.72 13.31 -2.95
C GLY A 220 4.37 11.96 -3.24
N ALA A 221 5.38 11.88 -4.11
CA ALA A 221 6.18 10.66 -4.24
C ALA A 221 7.04 10.44 -3.00
N MET A 222 7.14 9.20 -2.53
CA MET A 222 7.91 8.84 -1.34
C MET A 222 9.38 8.61 -1.68
N HIS A 223 10.26 9.08 -0.80
CA HIS A 223 11.68 8.75 -0.79
C HIS A 223 12.06 8.15 0.58
N PRO A 224 12.74 7.00 0.66
CA PRO A 224 13.29 6.22 -0.46
C PRO A 224 12.19 5.61 -1.34
N HIS A 225 12.51 5.34 -2.60
CA HIS A 225 11.56 4.78 -3.58
C HIS A 225 10.97 3.44 -3.12
N SER A 226 11.75 2.66 -2.37
CA SER A 226 11.37 1.44 -1.67
C SER A 226 10.50 1.72 -0.45
N SER A 227 9.38 2.41 -0.69
CA SER A 227 8.37 2.75 0.32
C SER A 227 6.97 2.49 -0.22
N VAL A 228 6.07 2.07 0.66
CA VAL A 228 4.66 1.79 0.32
C VAL A 228 3.78 2.33 1.43
N SER A 229 2.68 3.00 1.09
CA SER A 229 1.71 3.55 2.03
C SER A 229 0.28 3.28 1.56
N GLY A 230 -0.69 3.30 2.48
CA GLY A 230 -2.08 3.08 2.13
C GLY A 230 -3.02 2.87 3.30
N LEU A 231 -4.16 2.25 2.99
CA LEU A 231 -5.25 1.95 3.92
C LEU A 231 -5.34 0.44 4.18
N MET A 232 -5.99 0.03 5.27
CA MET A 232 -6.42 -1.35 5.52
C MET A 232 -7.92 -1.37 5.81
N LEU A 233 -8.66 -2.16 5.05
CA LEU A 233 -10.12 -2.28 5.15
C LEU A 233 -10.47 -3.71 5.55
N ALA A 234 -11.22 -3.89 6.63
CA ALA A 234 -11.51 -5.22 7.20
C ALA A 234 -12.79 -5.86 6.66
N HIS A 235 -13.63 -5.11 5.94
CA HIS A 235 -14.94 -5.61 5.50
C HIS A 235 -14.77 -6.88 4.64
N PRO A 236 -15.53 -7.96 4.89
CA PRO A 236 -15.33 -9.24 4.19
C PRO A 236 -15.64 -9.18 2.69
N ALA A 237 -16.52 -8.26 2.28
CA ALA A 237 -16.79 -8.00 0.86
C ALA A 237 -15.83 -6.98 0.23
N ALA A 238 -14.80 -6.50 0.94
CA ALA A 238 -13.82 -5.59 0.38
C ALA A 238 -13.00 -6.30 -0.70
N ARG A 239 -12.83 -5.63 -1.83
CA ARG A 239 -12.08 -6.14 -2.99
C ARG A 239 -11.37 -5.02 -3.70
N TYR A 240 -10.23 -5.33 -4.33
CA TYR A 240 -9.57 -4.38 -5.22
C TYR A 240 -10.41 -4.14 -6.47
N PHE A 241 -10.36 -2.90 -6.95
CA PHE A 241 -10.99 -2.47 -8.18
C PHE A 241 -10.16 -1.35 -8.80
N SER A 242 -10.40 -1.07 -10.08
CA SER A 242 -9.87 0.14 -10.72
C SER A 242 -10.95 1.21 -10.72
N VAL A 243 -10.62 2.42 -10.25
CA VAL A 243 -11.53 3.57 -10.36
C VAL A 243 -11.89 3.83 -11.83
N GLY A 244 -10.92 3.68 -12.73
CA GLY A 244 -11.10 3.96 -14.16
C GLY A 244 -11.28 5.46 -14.44
N PRO A 245 -11.70 5.82 -15.67
CA PRO A 245 -11.90 7.21 -16.06
C PRO A 245 -12.95 7.91 -15.19
N ILE A 246 -12.65 9.15 -14.78
CA ILE A 246 -13.53 10.04 -14.03
C ILE A 246 -13.86 11.28 -14.86
N GLY A 247 -15.06 11.81 -14.66
CA GLY A 247 -15.60 13.00 -15.29
C GLY A 247 -15.14 14.27 -14.60
N GLU A 248 -15.33 15.38 -15.31
CA GLU A 248 -14.96 16.71 -14.83
C GLU A 248 -15.74 17.10 -13.56
N ASP A 249 -16.96 16.61 -13.41
CA ASP A 249 -17.81 16.82 -12.23
C ASP A 249 -17.18 16.22 -10.96
N GLN A 250 -16.75 14.95 -11.03
CA GLN A 250 -16.10 14.28 -9.91
C GLN A 250 -14.71 14.86 -9.65
N LEU A 251 -13.96 15.27 -10.70
CA LEU A 251 -12.69 15.97 -10.51
C LEU A 251 -12.87 17.27 -9.71
N CYS A 252 -13.88 18.07 -10.05
CA CYS A 252 -14.18 19.32 -9.36
C CYS A 252 -14.63 19.10 -7.91
N ASP A 253 -15.51 18.13 -7.69
CA ASP A 253 -15.96 17.72 -6.35
C ASP A 253 -14.79 17.20 -5.49
N TYR A 254 -13.98 16.29 -6.04
CA TYR A 254 -12.82 15.73 -5.34
C TYR A 254 -11.81 16.81 -4.96
N ALA A 255 -11.52 17.74 -5.87
CA ALA A 255 -10.65 18.87 -5.61
C ALA A 255 -11.18 19.76 -4.49
N HIS A 256 -12.48 20.03 -4.47
CA HIS A 256 -13.13 20.77 -3.40
C HIS A 256 -13.00 20.04 -2.05
N ARG A 257 -13.30 18.73 -2.00
CA ARG A 257 -13.17 17.91 -0.78
C ARG A 257 -11.73 17.81 -0.28
N ARG A 258 -10.75 17.81 -1.19
CA ARG A 258 -9.32 17.86 -0.85
C ARG A 258 -8.83 19.25 -0.43
N GLY A 259 -9.60 20.31 -0.67
CA GLY A 259 -9.17 21.68 -0.44
C GLY A 259 -8.05 22.13 -1.37
N LEU A 260 -7.95 21.54 -2.57
CA LEU A 260 -6.87 21.79 -3.52
C LEU A 260 -7.41 22.36 -4.85
N PRO A 261 -6.65 23.18 -5.58
CA PRO A 261 -7.08 23.69 -6.88
C PRO A 261 -7.33 22.56 -7.89
N VAL A 262 -8.41 22.66 -8.67
CA VAL A 262 -8.77 21.67 -9.71
C VAL A 262 -7.61 21.42 -10.68
N GLY A 263 -6.90 22.46 -11.10
CA GLY A 263 -5.76 22.33 -12.01
C GLY A 263 -4.58 21.54 -11.42
N MET A 264 -4.42 21.54 -10.10
CA MET A 264 -3.42 20.72 -9.41
C MET A 264 -3.90 19.26 -9.34
N MET A 265 -5.15 19.03 -8.93
CA MET A 265 -5.73 17.68 -8.88
C MET A 265 -5.77 17.01 -10.25
N ARG A 266 -5.97 17.77 -11.33
CA ARG A 266 -5.89 17.27 -12.70
C ARG A 266 -4.53 16.63 -13.01
N LYS A 267 -3.44 17.20 -12.49
CA LYS A 267 -2.09 16.63 -12.69
C LYS A 267 -1.92 15.32 -11.93
N PHE A 268 -2.38 15.27 -10.68
CA PHE A 268 -2.31 14.06 -9.85
C PHE A 268 -3.20 12.93 -10.38
N LEU A 269 -4.34 13.26 -10.97
CA LEU A 269 -5.33 12.32 -11.48
C LEU A 269 -5.22 12.08 -12.99
N ALA A 270 -4.14 12.52 -13.64
CA ALA A 270 -3.98 12.39 -15.10
C ALA A 270 -4.09 10.95 -15.62
N GLY A 271 -3.78 9.94 -14.79
CA GLY A 271 -3.91 8.53 -15.17
C GLY A 271 -5.35 7.97 -15.13
N VAL A 272 -6.30 8.73 -14.60
CA VAL A 272 -7.71 8.35 -14.46
C VAL A 272 -8.66 9.40 -15.03
N LEU A 273 -8.17 10.35 -15.82
CA LEU A 273 -8.95 11.34 -16.55
C LEU A 273 -9.08 11.00 -18.03
#